data_AF-A0A258B208-F1
#
_entry.id   AF-A0A258B208-F1
#
_cell.length_a   1.000
_cell.length_b   1.000
_cell.length_c   1.000
_cell.angle_alpha   90.00
_cell.angle_beta   90.00
_cell.angle_gamma   90.00
#
_symmetry.space_group_name_H-M   'P 1'
#
loop_
_entity.id
_entity.type
_entity.pdbx_description
1 polymer ?
#
loop_
_entity_poly.entity_id
_entity_poly.type
_entity_poly.pdbx_seq_one_letter_code
_entity_poly.pdbx_strand_id
1 'polypeptide(L)'
;MSRDEQKRRLDERRADPLKRLKVSPLDAVAQEKWADYSAARDEMLKASHTKHAPWTCIKTDDKTAARENIIRHILSTIDECQYSHPVPKPDPEIVFSYDAVTKGKRSLNP
;
A
#
# COMPACT_ATOMS: atom_id res chain seq x y z
N MET A 1 -1.31 -4.63 -2.75
CA MET A 1 -1.37 -6.02 -2.28
C MET A 1 -2.16 -6.83 -3.29
N SER A 2 -1.72 -8.03 -3.65
CA SER A 2 -2.49 -8.93 -4.51
C SER A 2 -3.67 -9.57 -3.78
N ARG A 3 -4.67 -10.04 -4.54
CA ARG A 3 -5.82 -10.79 -3.99
C ARG A 3 -5.37 -12.08 -3.31
N ASP A 4 -4.39 -12.76 -3.91
CA ASP A 4 -3.86 -14.03 -3.41
C ASP A 4 -3.06 -13.83 -2.12
N GLU A 5 -2.27 -12.76 -2.04
CA GLU A 5 -1.55 -12.42 -0.82
C GLU A 5 -2.52 -12.00 0.30
N GLN A 6 -3.62 -11.31 -0.03
CA GLN A 6 -4.68 -11.05 0.96
C GLN A 6 -5.27 -12.36 1.50
N LYS A 7 -5.59 -13.31 0.61
CA LYS A 7 -6.12 -14.63 0.98
C LYS A 7 -5.18 -15.35 1.95
N ARG A 8 -3.91 -15.49 1.53
CA ARG A 8 -2.88 -16.17 2.31
C ARG A 8 -2.75 -15.57 3.71
N ARG A 9 -2.74 -14.23 3.81
CA ARG A 9 -2.66 -13.53 5.10
C ARG A 9 -3.88 -13.76 5.98
N LEU A 10 -5.08 -13.84 5.42
CA LEU A 10 -6.29 -14.11 6.19
C LEU A 10 -6.30 -15.54 6.72
N ASP A 11 -5.87 -16.51 5.90
CA ASP A 11 -5.76 -17.91 6.31
C ASP A 11 -4.69 -18.10 7.40
N GLU A 12 -3.52 -17.46 7.26
CA GLU A 12 -2.48 -17.44 8.31
C GLU A 12 -2.99 -16.83 9.64
N ARG A 13 -3.82 -15.77 9.58
CA ARG A 13 -4.40 -15.15 10.79
C ARG A 13 -5.44 -16.02 11.47
N ARG A 14 -6.17 -16.84 10.72
CA ARG A 14 -7.14 -17.80 11.28
C ARG A 14 -6.43 -18.94 12.01
N ALA A 15 -5.30 -19.39 11.48
CA ALA A 15 -4.50 -20.46 12.07
C ALA A 15 -3.73 -20.03 13.33
N ASP A 16 -3.29 -18.76 13.41
CA ASP A 16 -2.45 -18.26 14.51
C ASP A 16 -3.29 -17.71 15.70
N PRO A 17 -3.19 -18.31 16.90
CA PRO A 17 -3.91 -17.86 18.10
C PRO A 17 -3.61 -16.39 18.48
N LEU A 18 -2.39 -15.92 18.25
CA LEU A 18 -1.96 -14.56 18.60
C LEU A 18 -2.50 -13.50 17.62
N LYS A 19 -2.97 -13.92 16.44
CA LYS A 19 -3.50 -13.03 15.39
C LYS A 19 -5.03 -13.07 15.28
N ARG A 20 -5.70 -13.87 16.11
CA ARG A 20 -7.16 -14.09 16.04
C ARG A 20 -7.99 -12.81 16.17
N LEU A 21 -7.53 -11.85 16.98
CA LEU A 21 -8.19 -10.54 17.14
C LEU A 21 -8.13 -9.66 15.87
N LYS A 22 -7.34 -10.04 14.86
CA LYS A 22 -7.18 -9.31 13.58
C LYS A 22 -8.03 -9.92 12.45
N VAL A 23 -8.97 -10.80 12.79
CA VAL A 23 -9.91 -11.43 11.85
C VAL A 23 -11.33 -11.05 12.24
N SER A 24 -12.10 -10.59 11.27
CA SER A 24 -13.51 -10.27 11.38
C SER A 24 -14.31 -11.03 10.31
N PRO A 25 -15.60 -11.35 10.54
CA PRO A 25 -16.47 -11.88 9.49
C PRO A 25 -16.49 -11.00 8.22
N LEU A 26 -16.28 -9.70 8.38
CA LEU A 26 -16.21 -8.75 7.27
C LEU A 26 -15.03 -9.04 6.32
N ASP A 27 -13.93 -9.62 6.82
CA ASP A 27 -12.76 -9.93 5.98
C ASP A 27 -13.09 -10.96 4.89
N ALA A 28 -13.99 -11.91 5.18
CA ALA A 28 -14.46 -12.89 4.19
C ALA A 28 -15.28 -12.20 3.09
N VAL A 29 -16.21 -11.32 3.48
CA VAL A 29 -17.02 -10.54 2.54
C VAL A 29 -16.15 -9.59 1.72
N ALA A 30 -15.14 -8.97 2.32
CA ALA A 30 -14.20 -8.09 1.63
C ALA A 30 -13.41 -8.83 0.54
N GLN A 31 -13.11 -10.11 0.76
CA GLN A 31 -12.41 -10.93 -0.21
C GLN A 31 -13.31 -11.39 -1.38
N GLU A 32 -14.60 -11.63 -1.12
CA GLU A 32 -15.60 -11.86 -2.15
C GLU A 32 -15.81 -10.60 -3.00
N LYS A 33 -15.94 -9.44 -2.34
CA LYS A 33 -16.14 -8.13 -2.97
C LYS A 33 -14.85 -7.44 -3.43
N TRP A 34 -13.80 -8.22 -3.73
CA TRP A 34 -12.50 -7.66 -4.13
C TRP A 34 -12.61 -6.66 -5.30
N ALA A 35 -13.43 -6.98 -6.30
CA ALA A 35 -13.64 -6.11 -7.46
C ALA A 35 -14.31 -4.79 -7.05
N ASP A 36 -15.34 -4.83 -6.22
CA ASP A 36 -16.08 -3.65 -5.75
C ASP A 36 -15.16 -2.73 -4.93
N TYR A 37 -14.38 -3.30 -4.01
CA TYR A 37 -13.41 -2.53 -3.22
C TYR A 37 -12.29 -1.94 -4.09
N SER A 38 -11.85 -2.66 -5.13
CA SER A 38 -10.85 -2.17 -6.07
C SER A 38 -11.39 -1.00 -6.89
N ALA A 39 -12.62 -1.10 -7.39
CA ALA A 39 -13.28 -0.02 -8.13
C ALA A 39 -13.48 1.22 -7.25
N ALA A 40 -13.99 1.04 -6.02
CA ALA A 40 -14.17 2.13 -5.07
C ALA A 40 -12.85 2.82 -4.70
N ARG A 41 -11.76 2.04 -4.51
CA ARG A 41 -10.41 2.58 -4.31
C ARG A 41 -9.98 3.44 -5.49
N ASP A 42 -10.15 2.95 -6.71
CA ASP A 42 -9.69 3.65 -7.92
C ASP A 42 -10.46 4.95 -8.14
N GLU A 43 -11.78 4.95 -7.87
CA GLU A 43 -12.62 6.15 -7.87
C GLU A 43 -12.18 7.16 -6.81
N MET A 44 -11.98 6.70 -5.56
CA MET A 44 -11.52 7.54 -4.46
C MET A 44 -10.17 8.19 -4.79
N LEU A 45 -9.20 7.43 -5.28
CA LEU A 45 -7.88 7.94 -5.65
C LEU A 45 -7.99 8.99 -6.75
N LYS A 46 -8.80 8.74 -7.78
CA LYS A 46 -9.03 9.70 -8.87
C LYS A 46 -9.68 11.00 -8.38
N ALA A 47 -10.66 10.91 -7.48
CA ALA A 47 -11.41 12.06 -6.99
C ALA A 47 -10.63 12.92 -5.98
N SER A 48 -9.73 12.30 -5.19
CA SER A 48 -9.06 12.96 -4.07
C SER A 48 -7.54 13.18 -4.26
N HIS A 49 -6.97 12.77 -5.40
CA HIS A 49 -5.57 13.08 -5.71
C HIS A 49 -5.40 14.53 -6.17
N THR A 50 -4.75 15.35 -5.34
CA THR A 50 -4.51 16.77 -5.62
C THR A 50 -3.04 17.13 -5.45
N LYS A 51 -2.63 18.29 -5.99
CA LYS A 51 -1.24 18.78 -5.86
C LYS A 51 -0.83 19.08 -4.41
N HIS A 52 -1.79 19.47 -3.56
CA HIS A 52 -1.54 19.79 -2.15
C HIS A 52 -1.62 18.56 -1.25
N ALA A 53 -2.31 17.51 -1.67
CA ALA A 53 -2.43 16.23 -0.97
C ALA A 53 -2.31 15.07 -1.96
N PRO A 54 -1.09 14.79 -2.48
CA PRO A 54 -0.90 13.73 -3.44
C PRO A 54 -0.99 12.37 -2.77
N TRP A 55 -1.77 11.47 -3.38
CA TRP A 55 -1.73 10.04 -3.04
C TRP A 55 -0.43 9.38 -3.50
N THR A 56 0.23 8.70 -2.57
CA THR A 56 1.35 7.78 -2.82
C THR A 56 0.85 6.33 -2.75
N CYS A 57 1.11 5.56 -3.80
CA CYS A 57 0.76 4.14 -3.88
C CYS A 57 1.96 3.28 -3.46
N ILE A 58 1.69 2.23 -2.67
CA ILE A 58 2.72 1.35 -2.12
C ILE A 58 2.36 -0.11 -2.39
N LYS A 59 3.27 -0.88 -2.99
CA LYS A 59 3.17 -2.34 -3.09
C LYS A 59 3.54 -2.97 -1.75
N THR A 60 2.68 -3.84 -1.24
CA THR A 60 2.74 -4.35 0.15
C THR A 60 2.74 -5.87 0.24
N ASP A 61 3.07 -6.56 -0.85
CA ASP A 61 3.15 -8.03 -0.86
C ASP A 61 4.31 -8.52 0.02
N ASP A 62 5.47 -7.86 -0.07
CA ASP A 62 6.53 -7.96 0.95
C ASP A 62 6.34 -6.88 2.02
N LYS A 63 6.06 -7.29 3.26
CA LYS A 63 5.86 -6.37 4.39
C LYS A 63 7.14 -5.65 4.79
N THR A 64 8.29 -6.33 4.73
CA THR A 64 9.56 -5.77 5.18
C THR A 64 10.00 -4.69 4.22
N ALA A 65 10.03 -5.01 2.92
CA ALA A 65 10.37 -4.05 1.88
C ALA A 65 9.39 -2.87 1.84
N ALA A 66 8.08 -3.11 2.01
CA ALA A 66 7.10 -2.03 2.06
C ALA A 66 7.32 -1.08 3.25
N ARG A 67 7.54 -1.61 4.46
CA ARG A 67 7.77 -0.79 5.67
C ARG A 67 9.02 0.07 5.54
N GLU A 68 10.09 -0.54 5.06
CA GLU A 68 11.36 0.16 4.84
C GLU A 68 11.17 1.32 3.86
N ASN A 69 10.53 1.08 2.72
CA ASN A 69 10.32 2.11 1.71
C ASN A 69 9.32 3.18 2.14
N ILE A 70 8.31 2.86 2.97
CA ILE A 70 7.42 3.85 3.58
C ILE A 70 8.24 4.81 4.46
N ILE A 71 9.11 4.27 5.31
CA ILE A 71 9.97 5.09 6.18
C ILE A 71 10.89 5.96 5.32
N ARG A 72 11.54 5.40 4.30
CA ARG A 72 12.38 6.16 3.35
C ARG A 72 11.60 7.29 2.67
N HIS A 73 10.36 7.02 2.25
CA HIS A 73 9.51 8.03 1.62
C HIS A 73 9.19 9.18 2.58
N ILE A 74 8.74 8.88 3.80
CA ILE A 74 8.46 9.90 4.82
C ILE A 74 9.70 10.75 5.13
N LEU A 75 10.86 10.09 5.32
CA LEU A 75 12.11 10.80 5.60
C LEU A 75 12.54 11.68 4.42
N SER A 76 12.23 11.30 3.18
CA SER A 76 12.52 12.10 1.99
C SER A 76 11.59 13.29 1.78
N THR A 77 10.39 13.28 2.37
CA THR A 77 9.42 14.39 2.26
C THR A 77 9.59 15.43 3.36
N ILE A 78 10.20 15.05 4.49
CA ILE A 78 10.50 15.94 5.60
C ILE A 78 11.91 16.48 5.34
N ASP A 79 12.00 17.57 4.58
CA ASP A 79 13.24 18.18 4.05
C ASP A 79 14.09 18.89 5.13
N GLU A 80 13.73 18.80 6.41
CA GLU A 80 14.26 19.67 7.46
C GLU A 80 15.28 19.03 8.41
N CYS A 81 15.51 17.72 8.30
CA CYS A 81 16.50 17.05 9.15
C CYS A 81 17.77 16.82 8.33
N GLN A 82 18.82 17.59 8.64
CA GLN A 82 20.19 17.20 8.29
C GLN A 82 20.51 15.89 9.00
N TYR A 83 20.14 14.76 8.38
CA TYR A 83 20.43 13.45 8.91
C TYR A 83 21.95 13.27 8.97
N SER A 84 22.47 12.76 10.08
CA SER A 84 23.90 12.42 10.21
C SER A 84 24.34 11.35 9.20
N HIS A 85 23.39 10.61 8.64
CA HIS A 85 23.62 9.55 7.67
C HIS A 85 22.71 9.71 6.45
N PRO A 86 23.22 9.49 5.23
CA PRO A 86 22.41 9.53 4.03
C PRO A 86 21.36 8.43 4.07
N VAL A 87 20.10 8.79 3.92
CA VAL A 87 18.99 7.83 3.79
C VAL A 87 18.81 7.50 2.30
N PRO A 88 18.96 6.22 1.89
CA PRO A 88 18.66 5.82 0.53
C PRO A 88 17.21 6.16 0.14
N LYS A 89 17.04 6.63 -1.09
CA LYS A 89 15.73 6.97 -1.67
C LYS A 89 14.81 5.73 -1.70
N PRO A 90 13.49 5.92 -1.59
CA PRO A 90 12.54 4.82 -1.73
C PRO A 90 12.62 4.21 -3.13
N ASP A 91 12.45 2.89 -3.21
CA ASP A 91 12.39 2.13 -4.45
C ASP A 91 11.14 2.52 -5.27
N PRO A 92 11.30 3.02 -6.51
CA PRO A 92 10.19 3.44 -7.38
C PRO A 92 9.32 2.29 -7.90
N GLU A 93 9.73 1.03 -7.74
CA GLU A 93 8.90 -0.15 -8.03
C GLU A 93 7.92 -0.45 -6.89
N ILE A 94 8.28 -0.07 -5.67
CA ILE A 94 7.50 -0.34 -4.46
C ILE A 94 6.66 0.88 -4.08
N VAL A 95 7.22 2.09 -4.12
CA VAL A 95 6.57 3.35 -3.73
C VAL A 95 6.57 4.31 -4.90
N PHE A 96 5.39 4.73 -5.34
CA PHE A 96 5.25 5.65 -6.48
C PHE A 96 4.04 6.56 -6.31
N SER A 97 4.10 7.76 -6.90
CA SER A 97 2.95 8.68 -6.94
C SER A 97 1.83 8.10 -7.81
N TYR A 98 0.57 8.36 -7.43
CA TYR A 98 -0.58 8.05 -8.26
C TYR A 98 -0.54 8.73 -9.64
N ASP A 99 0.20 9.82 -9.82
CA ASP A 99 0.48 10.40 -11.14
C ASP A 99 1.15 9.43 -12.11
N ALA A 100 1.97 8.50 -11.60
CA ALA A 100 2.59 7.47 -12.43
C ALA A 100 1.56 6.46 -12.93
N VAL A 101 0.47 6.27 -12.19
CA VAL A 101 -0.66 5.40 -12.57
C VAL A 101 -1.52 6.07 -13.62
N THR A 102 -1.90 7.35 -13.42
CA THR A 102 -2.72 8.10 -14.39
C THR A 102 -2.02 8.26 -15.74
N LYS A 103 -0.68 8.35 -15.74
CA LYS A 103 0.16 8.39 -16.95
C LYS A 103 0.40 7.02 -17.58
N GLY A 104 -0.21 5.95 -17.06
CA GLY A 104 -0.08 4.58 -17.58
C GLY A 104 1.30 3.95 -17.37
N LYS A 105 2.18 4.54 -16.56
CA LYS A 105 3.53 4.02 -16.30
C LYS A 105 3.55 2.92 -15.25
N ARG A 106 2.51 2.82 -14.42
CA ARG A 106 2.40 1.87 -13.29
C ARG A 106 0.97 1.35 -13.15
N SER A 107 0.84 0.09 -12.73
CA SER A 107 -0.45 -0.53 -12.38
C SER A 107 -0.64 -0.55 -10.85
N LEU A 108 -1.88 -0.29 -10.40
CA LEU A 108 -2.29 -0.46 -9.00
C LEU A 108 -2.51 -1.92 -8.63
N ASN A 109 -2.84 -2.74 -9.63
CA ASN A 109 -3.04 -4.16 -9.45
C ASN A 109 -1.75 -4.89 -9.87
N PRO A 110 -1.24 -5.82 -9.04
CA PRO A 110 -0.13 -6.68 -9.40
C PRO A 110 -0.49 -7.59 -10.59
#